data_AF-A0A536RAZ9-F1
#
_entry.id   AF-A0A536RAZ9-F1
#
_cell.length_a   1.000
_cell.length_b   1.000
_cell.length_c   1.000
_cell.angle_alpha   90.00
_cell.angle_beta   90.00
_cell.angle_gamma   90.00
#
_symmetry.space_group_name_H-M   'P 1'
#
loop_
_entity.id
_entity.type
_entity.pdbx_description
1 polymer ?
#
loop_
_entity_poly.entity_id
_entity_poly.type
_entity_poly.pdbx_seq_one_letter_code
_entity_poly.pdbx_strand_id
1 'polypeptide(L)' 'MAENTASRRLLEKSGYRLIGNAKGATAADRQQEVLLFELTRSDYARLRTTGD' A
#
# COMPACT_ATOMS: atom_id res chain seq x y z
N MET A 1 -7.74 -5.76 -16.12
CA MET A 1 -7.31 -4.57 -15.35
C MET A 1 -5.84 -4.77 -15.04
N ALA A 2 -4.96 -3.81 -15.34
CA ALA A 2 -3.55 -3.97 -15.00
C ALA A 2 -3.38 -3.70 -13.50
N GLU A 3 -3.15 -4.77 -12.73
CA GLU A 3 -2.73 -4.67 -11.34
C GLU A 3 -1.45 -3.84 -11.29
N ASN A 4 -1.40 -2.77 -10.49
CA ASN A 4 -0.19 -1.97 -10.32
C ASN A 4 0.80 -2.68 -9.39
N THR A 5 1.32 -3.82 -9.86
CA THR A 5 2.23 -4.69 -9.13
C THR A 5 3.52 -3.97 -8.71
N ALA A 6 3.98 -3.01 -9.52
CA ALA A 6 5.19 -2.23 -9.22
C ALA A 6 5.00 -1.35 -7.98
N SER A 7 3.93 -0.56 -7.92
CA SER A 7 3.63 0.28 -6.75
C SER A 7 3.34 -0.56 -5.50
N ARG A 8 2.64 -1.69 -5.64
CA ARG A 8 2.42 -2.63 -4.53
C ARG A 8 3.75 -3.10 -3.94
N ARG A 9 4.66 -3.62 -4.77
CA ARG A 9 5.97 -4.12 -4.32
C ARG A 9 6.81 -3.01 -3.67
N LEU A 10 6.73 -1.79 -4.19
CA LEU A 10 7.44 -0.65 -3.61
C LEU A 10 6.92 -0.34 -2.21
N LEU A 11 5.60 -0.26 -2.02
CA LEU A 11 4.99 0.01 -0.71
C LEU A 11 5.33 -1.08 0.31
N GLU A 12 5.25 -2.35 -0.08
CA GLU A 12 5.65 -3.49 0.76
C GLU A 12 7.13 -3.39 1.18
N LYS A 13 8.04 -3.07 0.25
CA LYS A 13 9.47 -2.84 0.56
C LYS A 13 9.72 -1.64 1.47
N SER A 14 8.89 -0.60 1.36
CA SER A 14 8.96 0.58 2.24
C SER A 14 8.34 0.34 3.62
N GLY A 15 7.90 -0.89 3.92
CA GLY A 15 7.38 -1.30 5.22
C GLY A 15 5.90 -0.99 5.45
N TYR A 16 5.18 -0.60 4.41
CA TYR A 16 3.72 -0.50 4.47
C TYR A 16 3.10 -1.90 4.48
N ARG A 17 2.04 -2.09 5.25
CA ARG A 17 1.27 -3.34 5.32
C ARG A 17 0.00 -3.23 4.51
N LEU A 18 -0.28 -4.22 3.67
CA LEU A 18 -1.57 -4.33 2.97
C LEU A 18 -2.65 -4.70 3.99
N ILE A 19 -3.68 -3.85 4.11
CA ILE A 19 -4.79 -4.05 5.06
C ILE A 19 -6.09 -4.48 4.40
N GLY A 20 -6.17 -4.42 3.07
CA GLY A 20 -7.30 -4.94 2.33
C GLY A 20 -7.46 -4.35 0.94
N ASN A 21 -8.61 -4.62 0.35
CA ASN A 21 -9.03 -4.08 -0.93
C ASN A 21 -10.44 -3.46 -0.81
N ALA A 22 -10.64 -2.32 -1.45
CA ALA A 22 -11.96 -1.75 -1.68
C ALA A 22 -12.43 -2.15 -3.08
N LYS A 23 -13.44 -3.03 -3.13
CA LYS A 23 -14.06 -3.45 -4.40
C LYS A 23 -15.08 -2.40 -4.83
N GLY A 24 -14.99 -1.95 -6.09
CA GLY A 24 -15.93 -0.99 -6.67
C GLY A 24 -15.65 0.47 -6.33
N ALA A 25 -14.48 0.77 -5.75
CA ALA A 25 -14.04 2.16 -5.63
C ALA A 25 -13.87 2.76 -7.03
N THR A 26 -14.52 3.90 -7.27
CA THR A 26 -14.42 4.62 -8.53
C THR A 26 -13.18 5.49 -8.47
N ALA A 27 -12.17 5.13 -9.24
CA ALA A 27 -10.98 5.94 -9.47
C ALA A 27 -10.97 6.32 -10.95
N ALA A 28 -10.97 7.62 -11.25
CA ALA A 28 -10.92 8.15 -12.62
C ALA A 28 -12.02 7.59 -13.57
N ASP A 29 -13.30 7.73 -13.17
CA ASP A 29 -14.48 7.33 -13.96
C ASP A 29 -14.56 5.84 -14.37
N ARG A 30 -13.76 4.97 -13.74
CA ARG A 30 -13.84 3.53 -13.91
C ARG A 30 -13.90 2.85 -12.54
N GLN A 31 -14.75 1.83 -12.42
CA GLN A 31 -14.68 0.94 -11.25
C GLN A 31 -13.32 0.23 -11.30
N GLN A 32 -12.55 0.33 -10.23
CA GLN A 32 -11.26 -0.34 -10.09
C GLN A 32 -11.17 -0.95 -8.70
N GLU A 33 -10.37 -2.00 -8.59
CA GLU A 33 -9.98 -2.51 -7.28
C GLU A 33 -8.90 -1.60 -6.70
N VAL A 34 -9.15 -1.08 -5.50
CA VAL A 34 -8.19 -0.22 -4.78
C VAL A 34 -7.59 -1.01 -3.63
N LEU A 35 -6.27 -1.11 -3.59
CA LEU A 35 -5.54 -1.71 -2.47
C LEU A 35 -5.28 -0.66 -1.38
N LEU A 36 -5.54 -1.03 -0.13
CA LEU A 36 -5.37 -0.17 1.04
C LEU A 36 -4.13 -0.60 1.82
N PHE A 37 -3.26 0.36 2.13
CA PHE A 37 -2.02 0.13 2.87
C PHE A 37 -1.98 1.01 4.12
N GLU A 38 -1.33 0.52 5.17
CA GLU A 38 -1.06 1.28 6.39
C GLU A 38 0.43 1.30 6.73
N LEU A 39 0.86 2.40 7.36
CA LEU A 39 2.13 2.48 8.06
C LEU A 39 1.87 3.15 9.40
N THR A 40 1.99 2.39 10.48
CA THR A 40 1.76 2.95 11.82
C THR A 40 2.95 3.78 12.27
N ARG A 41 2.74 4.70 13.20
CA ARG A 41 3.84 5.51 13.77
C ARG A 41 4.92 4.64 14.42
N SER A 42 4.53 3.54 15.05
CA SER A 42 5.46 2.58 15.67
C SER A 42 6.25 1.79 14.64
N ASP A 43 5.62 1.39 13.53
CA ASP A 43 6.30 0.72 12.41
C ASP A 43 7.30 1.66 11.75
N TYR A 44 6.90 2.91 11.51
CA TYR A 44 7.80 3.94 10.99
C TYR A 44 8.99 4.22 11.93
N ALA A 45 8.75 4.31 13.24
CA ALA A 45 9.81 4.49 14.21
C ALA A 45 10.80 3.32 14.19
N ARG A 46 10.32 2.07 14.08
CA ARG A 46 11.18 0.88 13.94
C ARG A 46 12.01 0.94 12.66
N LEU A 47 11.39 1.21 11.51
CA LEU A 47 12.11 1.31 10.22
C LEU A 47 13.24 2.35 10.27
N ARG A 48 13.02 3.49 10.93
CA ARG A 48 14.06 4.52 11.13
C ARG A 48 15.24 4.07 11.99
N THR A 49 15.04 3.09 12.87
CA THR A 49 16.10 2.55 13.74
C THR A 49 16.83 1.37 13.14
N THR A 50 16.23 0.70 12.14
CA THR A 50 16.83 -0.47 11.47
C THR A 50 17.45 -0.12 10.11
N GLY A 51 17.24 1.09 9.61
CA GLY A 51 17.87 1.61 8.40
C GLY A 51 19.25 2.19 8.67
N ASP A 52 20.20 1.32 9.03
CA ASP A 52 21.65 1.52 8.88
C ASP A 52 22.19 0.45 7.91
#